data_AF-A0ABD1MWX4-F1
#
_entry.id   AF-A0ABD1MWX4-F1
#
_cell.length_a   1.000
_cell.length_b   1.000
_cell.length_c   1.000
_cell.angle_alpha   90.00
_cell.angle_beta   90.00
_cell.angle_gamma   90.00
#
_symmetry.space_group_name_H-M   'P 1'
#
loop_
_entity.id
_entity.type
_entity.pdbx_description
1 polymer ?
#
loop_
_entity_poly.entity_id
_entity_poly.type
_entity_poly.pdbx_seq_one_letter_code
_entity_poly.pdbx_strand_id
1 'polypeptide(L)'
;MDILIVPLVLLVLGDCASCVGNIYARNCKINCGLGWAPYRPVIFLFNGAEELFILGSHGFMKTHKWRDTIGAFINVEASGTGGPDYRIFFEDYGNIPGLDIIFLLGGYFYHTSYDTVERLIPGSIQARGENLFSIIKTFTNSSKL
;
A
#
# COMPACT_ATOMS: atom_id res chain seq x y z
N MET A 1 -9.28 15.74 4.75
CA MET A 1 -8.24 15.21 3.87
C MET A 1 -7.80 13.90 4.46
N ASP A 2 -8.06 12.85 3.72
CA ASP A 2 -7.88 11.46 4.13
C ASP A 2 -6.60 10.94 3.48
N ILE A 3 -5.93 10.02 4.15
CA ILE A 3 -4.73 9.36 3.62
C ILE A 3 -5.17 8.01 3.08
N LEU A 4 -4.99 7.81 1.77
CA LEU A 4 -5.28 6.54 1.13
C LEU A 4 -4.02 5.69 1.10
N ILE A 5 -4.07 4.53 1.73
CA ILE A 5 -3.03 3.51 1.58
C ILE A 5 -3.59 2.49 0.61
N VAL A 6 -2.88 2.25 -0.48
CA VAL A 6 -3.27 1.29 -1.50
C VAL A 6 -2.34 0.10 -1.38
N PRO A 7 -2.66 -0.88 -0.51
CA PRO A 7 -1.99 -2.17 -0.59
C PRO A 7 -2.47 -2.94 -1.80
N LEU A 8 -1.49 -3.38 -2.58
CA LEU A 8 -1.71 -4.30 -3.66
C LEU A 8 -2.11 -5.69 -3.12
N VAL A 9 -3.12 -6.33 -3.72
CA VAL A 9 -3.54 -7.70 -3.38
C VAL A 9 -3.36 -8.60 -4.59
N LEU A 10 -2.27 -9.38 -4.55
CA LEU A 10 -2.02 -10.48 -5.48
C LEU A 10 -1.82 -11.83 -4.79
N LEU A 11 -2.02 -12.89 -5.58
CA LEU A 11 -1.96 -14.31 -5.21
C LEU A 11 -0.54 -14.89 -5.12
N VAL A 12 0.51 -14.08 -5.31
CA VAL A 12 1.92 -14.52 -5.28
C VAL A 12 2.66 -13.86 -4.11
N LEU A 13 3.54 -14.63 -3.47
CA LEU A 13 3.91 -14.44 -2.06
C LEU A 13 4.94 -13.32 -1.82
N GLY A 14 5.90 -13.11 -2.72
CA GLY A 14 6.89 -12.03 -2.65
C GLY A 14 6.50 -10.78 -3.43
N ASP A 15 5.52 -10.90 -4.31
CA ASP A 15 4.80 -9.81 -4.92
C ASP A 15 3.98 -9.02 -3.86
N CYS A 16 2.85 -9.56 -3.39
CA CYS A 16 1.87 -8.76 -2.62
C CYS A 16 1.37 -9.38 -1.33
N ALA A 17 1.50 -10.69 -1.14
CA ALA A 17 1.14 -11.31 0.14
C ALA A 17 1.98 -10.74 1.29
N SER A 18 3.21 -10.31 1.01
CA SER A 18 4.05 -9.58 1.96
C SER A 18 3.48 -8.20 2.33
N CYS A 19 2.91 -7.45 1.39
CA CYS A 19 2.27 -6.14 1.62
C CYS A 19 0.99 -6.28 2.46
N VAL A 20 0.13 -7.23 2.13
CA VAL A 20 -1.07 -7.56 2.93
C VAL A 20 -0.68 -8.10 4.30
N GLY A 21 0.36 -8.95 4.36
CA GLY A 21 0.94 -9.47 5.61
C GLY A 21 1.48 -8.36 6.51
N ASN A 22 2.16 -7.36 5.95
CA ASN A 22 2.66 -6.19 6.68
C ASN A 22 1.51 -5.40 7.34
N ILE A 23 0.40 -5.23 6.62
CA ILE A 23 -0.76 -4.52 7.12
C ILE A 23 -1.52 -5.37 8.13
N TYR A 24 -1.74 -6.65 7.87
CA TYR A 24 -2.52 -7.53 8.74
C TYR A 24 -1.79 -7.88 10.05
N ALA A 25 -0.47 -8.14 9.99
CA ALA A 25 0.37 -8.41 11.16
C ALA A 25 0.39 -7.24 12.16
N ARG A 26 0.05 -6.03 11.71
CA ARG A 26 -0.04 -4.83 12.56
C ARG A 26 -1.44 -4.26 12.71
N ASN A 27 -2.44 -4.61 11.89
CA ASN A 27 -3.84 -4.27 12.15
C ASN A 27 -4.33 -4.86 13.47
N CYS A 28 -3.80 -6.03 13.84
CA CYS A 28 -4.00 -6.61 15.17
C CYS A 28 -3.43 -5.73 16.30
N LYS A 29 -2.49 -4.82 16.02
CA LYS A 29 -1.95 -3.81 16.96
C LYS A 29 -2.67 -2.45 16.87
N ILE A 30 -3.22 -2.08 15.73
CA ILE A 30 -3.94 -0.81 15.53
C ILE A 30 -5.31 -0.85 16.22
N ASN A 31 -5.99 -2.00 16.25
CA ASN A 31 -7.29 -2.15 16.91
C ASN A 31 -7.25 -2.78 18.32
N CYS A 32 -6.23 -3.58 18.65
CA CYS A 32 -6.13 -4.22 19.97
C CYS A 32 -4.95 -3.67 20.77
N GLY A 33 -5.13 -2.50 21.40
CA GLY A 33 -4.39 -2.16 22.63
C GLY A 33 -3.34 -1.04 22.60
N LEU A 34 -3.16 -0.28 21.50
CA LEU A 34 -2.13 0.79 21.45
C LEU A 34 -2.63 2.23 21.70
N GLY A 35 -3.93 2.48 21.82
CA GLY A 35 -4.47 3.82 22.14
C GLY A 35 -4.13 4.91 21.11
N TRP A 36 -3.69 4.54 19.91
CA TRP A 36 -3.34 5.47 18.85
C TRP A 36 -4.56 5.71 17.96
N ALA A 37 -5.12 6.91 18.05
CA ALA A 37 -6.10 7.43 17.11
C ALA A 37 -5.40 8.46 16.20
N PRO A 38 -5.34 8.23 14.88
CA PRO A 38 -4.73 9.18 13.97
C PRO A 38 -5.59 10.45 13.86
N TYR A 39 -4.96 11.62 13.74
CA TYR A 39 -5.67 12.90 13.56
C TYR A 39 -6.35 12.99 12.18
N ARG A 40 -5.77 12.33 11.17
CA ARG A 40 -6.38 12.15 9.84
C ARG A 40 -6.82 10.71 9.63
N PRO A 41 -8.00 10.49 9.04
CA PRO A 41 -8.45 9.14 8.72
C PRO A 41 -7.54 8.49 7.68
N VAL A 42 -7.37 7.18 7.84
CA VAL A 42 -6.60 6.32 6.95
C VAL A 42 -7.55 5.35 6.28
N ILE A 43 -7.53 5.30 4.96
CA ILE A 43 -8.31 4.34 4.16
C ILE A 43 -7.35 3.29 3.63
N PHE A 44 -7.62 2.01 3.89
CA PHE A 44 -6.90 0.90 3.27
C PHE A 44 -7.69 0.41 2.06
N LEU A 45 -7.10 0.57 0.86
CA LEU A 45 -7.66 0.10 -0.40
C LEU A 45 -6.90 -1.13 -0.88
N PHE A 46 -7.44 -2.30 -0.56
CA PHE A 46 -6.94 -3.56 -1.06
C PHE A 46 -7.26 -3.69 -2.55
N ASN A 47 -6.29 -3.33 -3.38
CA ASN A 47 -6.48 -3.29 -4.82
C ASN A 47 -6.48 -4.71 -5.40
N GLY A 48 -7.64 -5.17 -5.86
CA GLY A 48 -7.81 -6.47 -6.50
C GLY A 48 -7.71 -6.37 -8.02
N ALA A 49 -7.25 -7.46 -8.65
CA ALA A 49 -7.11 -7.62 -10.12
C ALA A 49 -6.17 -6.60 -10.77
N GLU A 50 -5.05 -6.30 -10.11
CA GLU A 50 -4.06 -5.35 -10.59
C GLU A 50 -3.29 -5.84 -11.82
N GLU A 51 -2.72 -7.07 -11.78
CA GLU A 51 -2.08 -7.73 -12.95
C GLU A 51 -2.84 -7.67 -14.26
N LEU A 52 -4.17 -7.65 -14.14
CA LEU A 52 -5.01 -7.61 -15.31
C LEU A 52 -5.09 -6.16 -15.78
N PHE A 53 -5.65 -5.24 -14.98
CA PHE A 53 -5.86 -3.85 -15.37
C PHE A 53 -6.14 -2.88 -14.20
N ILE A 54 -5.76 -3.21 -12.96
CA ILE A 54 -5.87 -2.27 -11.82
C ILE A 54 -7.31 -1.81 -11.55
N LEU A 55 -8.22 -2.77 -11.60
CA LEU A 55 -9.65 -2.49 -11.61
C LEU A 55 -10.17 -1.96 -10.26
N GLY A 56 -9.51 -2.29 -9.13
CA GLY A 56 -9.89 -1.81 -7.81
C GLY A 56 -9.66 -0.30 -7.64
N SER A 57 -8.44 0.16 -7.86
CA SER A 57 -8.06 1.59 -7.78
C SER A 57 -8.83 2.44 -8.79
N HIS A 58 -8.94 1.97 -10.04
CA HIS A 58 -9.74 2.65 -11.06
C HIS A 58 -11.22 2.71 -10.67
N GLY A 59 -11.81 1.61 -10.18
CA GLY A 59 -13.19 1.57 -9.70
C GLY A 59 -13.45 2.51 -8.53
N PHE A 60 -12.51 2.56 -7.58
CA PHE A 60 -12.56 3.46 -6.43
C PHE A 60 -12.56 4.92 -6.88
N MET A 61 -11.60 5.32 -7.72
CA MET A 61 -11.48 6.70 -8.22
C MET A 61 -12.61 7.11 -9.15
N LYS A 62 -13.33 6.16 -9.75
CA LYS A 62 -14.47 6.45 -10.63
C LYS A 62 -15.80 6.57 -9.90
N THR A 63 -16.03 5.76 -8.86
CA THR A 63 -17.38 5.57 -8.30
C THR A 63 -17.48 5.78 -6.81
N HIS A 64 -16.37 5.76 -6.06
CA HIS A 64 -16.43 5.76 -4.61
C HIS A 64 -16.65 7.15 -4.03
N LYS A 65 -17.55 7.27 -3.05
CA LYS A 65 -17.91 8.55 -2.40
C LYS A 65 -16.74 9.25 -1.67
N TRP A 66 -15.70 8.50 -1.31
CA TRP A 66 -14.49 9.00 -0.63
C TRP A 66 -13.36 9.36 -1.59
N ARG A 67 -13.54 9.21 -2.90
CA ARG A 67 -12.49 9.53 -3.88
C ARG A 67 -12.02 11.00 -3.78
N ASP A 68 -12.95 11.90 -3.50
CA ASP A 68 -12.72 13.36 -3.46
C ASP A 68 -12.19 13.81 -2.08
N THR A 69 -12.12 12.92 -1.08
CA THR A 69 -11.59 13.24 0.25
C THR A 69 -10.10 12.93 0.38
N ILE A 70 -9.53 12.21 -0.58
CA ILE A 70 -8.12 11.78 -0.58
C ILE A 70 -7.21 12.99 -0.80
N GLY A 71 -6.35 13.26 0.18
CA GLY A 71 -5.36 14.35 0.10
C GLY A 71 -3.94 13.88 -0.24
N ALA A 72 -3.63 12.61 0.05
CA ALA A 72 -2.36 11.98 -0.28
C ALA A 72 -2.55 10.48 -0.35
N PHE A 73 -1.68 9.79 -1.10
CA PHE A 73 -1.68 8.33 -1.12
C PHE A 73 -0.29 7.72 -0.88
N ILE A 74 -0.29 6.50 -0.35
CA ILE A 74 0.90 5.67 -0.19
C ILE A 74 0.65 4.38 -0.96
N ASN A 75 1.43 4.17 -2.02
CA ASN A 75 1.48 2.93 -2.78
C ASN A 75 2.56 2.02 -2.17
N VAL A 76 2.22 0.75 -1.95
CA VAL A 76 3.16 -0.23 -1.40
C VAL A 76 3.27 -1.39 -2.38
N GLU A 77 4.28 -1.34 -3.23
CA GLU A 77 4.42 -2.20 -4.40
C GLU A 77 5.83 -2.82 -4.47
N ALA A 78 5.97 -3.98 -5.11
CA ALA A 78 7.28 -4.62 -5.29
C ALA A 78 8.00 -4.19 -6.57
N SER A 79 7.29 -3.60 -7.56
CA SER A 79 7.81 -3.34 -8.90
C SER A 79 8.71 -2.10 -8.99
N GLY A 80 8.44 -1.06 -8.17
CA GLY A 80 9.12 0.24 -8.15
C GLY A 80 9.27 0.94 -9.48
N THR A 81 8.42 0.59 -10.44
CA THR A 81 8.32 1.29 -11.71
C THR A 81 7.29 2.43 -11.68
N GLY A 82 6.69 2.73 -10.52
CA GLY A 82 5.51 3.59 -10.44
C GLY A 82 4.39 2.94 -11.24
N GLY A 83 3.99 1.73 -10.82
CA GLY A 83 3.02 0.89 -11.50
C GLY A 83 1.71 1.64 -11.81
N PRO A 84 0.84 1.08 -12.65
CA PRO A 84 -0.32 1.84 -13.13
C PRO A 84 -1.27 2.28 -11.99
N ASP A 85 -1.14 1.70 -10.79
CA ASP A 85 -1.76 2.16 -9.54
C ASP A 85 -1.36 3.58 -9.20
N TYR A 86 -0.06 3.87 -9.17
CA TYR A 86 0.46 5.21 -8.91
C TYR A 86 -0.08 6.20 -9.93
N ARG A 87 -0.11 5.80 -11.21
CA ARG A 87 -0.60 6.62 -12.32
C ARG A 87 -2.08 6.99 -12.20
N ILE A 88 -2.94 6.08 -11.73
CA ILE A 88 -4.37 6.36 -11.54
C ILE A 88 -4.59 7.52 -10.57
N PHE A 89 -3.89 7.53 -9.44
CA PHE A 89 -4.06 8.58 -8.43
C PHE A 89 -3.30 9.86 -8.77
N PHE A 90 -2.09 9.74 -9.31
CA PHE A 90 -1.22 10.87 -9.62
C PHE A 90 -1.59 11.56 -10.94
N GLU A 91 -1.85 10.82 -12.02
CA GLU A 91 -2.09 11.42 -13.35
C GLU A 91 -3.56 11.45 -13.73
N ASP A 92 -4.28 10.32 -13.62
CA ASP A 92 -5.54 10.15 -14.34
C ASP A 92 -6.75 10.84 -13.64
N TYR A 93 -6.77 10.93 -12.31
CA TYR A 93 -7.98 11.37 -11.59
C TYR A 93 -7.85 12.59 -10.68
N GLY A 94 -6.65 13.00 -10.24
CA GLY A 94 -6.62 14.04 -9.21
C GLY A 94 -5.32 14.78 -8.91
N ASN A 95 -4.21 14.50 -9.58
CA ASN A 95 -2.91 15.09 -9.21
C ASN A 95 -2.62 14.96 -7.70
N ILE A 96 -3.00 13.80 -7.14
CA ILE A 96 -2.89 13.54 -5.71
C ILE A 96 -1.42 13.26 -5.41
N PRO A 97 -0.79 13.96 -4.45
CA PRO A 97 0.59 13.66 -4.09
C PRO A 97 0.69 12.23 -3.54
N GLY A 98 1.61 11.46 -4.11
CA GLY A 98 1.79 10.05 -3.81
C GLY A 98 3.21 9.70 -3.41
N LEU A 99 3.35 8.81 -2.43
CA LEU A 99 4.60 8.13 -2.11
C LEU A 99 4.54 6.69 -2.63
N ASP A 100 5.50 6.30 -3.45
CA ASP A 100 5.68 4.91 -3.90
C ASP A 100 6.80 4.23 -3.12
N ILE A 101 6.50 3.11 -2.46
CA ILE A 101 7.46 2.35 -1.66
C ILE A 101 7.74 1.02 -2.36
N ILE A 102 8.96 0.88 -2.88
CA ILE A 102 9.47 -0.36 -3.47
C ILE A 102 10.31 -1.20 -2.49
N PHE A 103 10.21 -2.52 -2.62
CA PHE A 103 11.16 -3.47 -2.08
C PHE A 103 12.10 -4.04 -3.15
N LEU A 104 13.33 -3.50 -3.22
CA LEU A 104 14.28 -3.82 -4.28
C LEU A 104 14.87 -5.24 -4.20
N LEU A 105 14.94 -5.81 -3.00
CA LEU A 105 15.67 -7.04 -2.77
C LEU A 105 14.81 -8.27 -3.10
N GLY A 106 15.28 -9.09 -4.06
CA GLY A 106 14.54 -10.24 -4.57
C GLY A 106 13.69 -9.96 -5.82
N GLY A 107 13.76 -8.76 -6.39
CA GLY A 107 12.96 -8.36 -7.57
C GLY A 107 13.20 -9.19 -8.83
N TYR A 108 14.27 -9.98 -8.91
CA TYR A 108 14.52 -10.90 -10.04
C TYR A 108 13.59 -12.13 -10.06
N PHE A 109 12.87 -12.41 -8.97
CA PHE A 109 11.83 -13.47 -8.95
C PHE A 109 10.42 -12.92 -9.20
N TYR A 110 10.27 -11.60 -9.27
CA TYR A 110 9.01 -10.89 -9.53
C TYR A 110 8.34 -11.37 -10.84
N HIS A 111 7.02 -11.59 -10.84
CA HIS A 111 6.24 -12.21 -11.93
C HIS A 111 6.77 -13.55 -12.46
N THR A 112 7.45 -14.34 -11.62
CA THR A 112 7.87 -15.69 -12.00
C THR A 112 7.25 -16.74 -11.08
N SER A 113 7.22 -17.98 -11.54
CA SER A 113 6.89 -19.14 -10.70
C SER A 113 7.88 -19.36 -9.54
N TYR A 114 8.98 -18.60 -9.51
CA TYR A 114 9.97 -18.63 -8.44
C TYR A 114 9.68 -17.64 -7.31
N ASP A 115 8.60 -16.87 -7.39
CA ASP A 115 8.18 -16.03 -6.28
C ASP A 115 7.50 -16.86 -5.16
N THR A 116 8.32 -17.42 -4.26
CA THR A 116 7.88 -18.36 -3.21
C THR A 116 8.28 -17.90 -1.82
N VAL A 117 7.58 -18.36 -0.76
CA VAL A 117 7.83 -17.97 0.63
C VAL A 117 9.28 -18.23 1.05
N GLU A 118 9.86 -19.32 0.57
CA GLU A 118 11.19 -19.77 0.96
C GLU A 118 12.29 -18.82 0.51
N ARG A 119 12.00 -17.96 -0.48
CA ARG A 119 12.92 -16.94 -0.99
C ARG A 119 12.78 -15.60 -0.27
N LEU A 120 11.80 -15.44 0.62
CA LEU A 120 11.66 -14.25 1.43
C LEU A 120 12.80 -14.18 2.44
N ILE A 121 13.45 -13.03 2.47
CA ILE A 121 14.53 -12.78 3.44
C ILE A 121 13.90 -12.75 4.84
N PRO A 122 14.37 -13.59 5.78
CA PRO A 122 13.86 -13.59 7.14
C PRO A 122 13.90 -12.20 7.77
N GLY A 123 12.82 -11.78 8.43
CA GLY A 123 12.70 -10.47 9.03
C GLY A 123 12.42 -9.31 8.06
N SER A 124 12.52 -9.53 6.74
CA SER A 124 12.24 -8.48 5.76
C SER A 124 10.80 -8.02 5.81
N ILE A 125 9.83 -8.93 5.93
CA ILE A 125 8.40 -8.60 6.10
C ILE A 125 8.23 -7.70 7.34
N GLN A 126 8.77 -8.09 8.49
CA GLN A 126 8.67 -7.29 9.72
C GLN A 126 9.28 -5.89 9.53
N ALA A 127 10.47 -5.78 8.94
CA ALA A 127 11.11 -4.49 8.70
C ALA A 127 10.28 -3.58 7.78
N ARG A 128 9.69 -4.15 6.71
CA ARG A 128 8.78 -3.43 5.80
C ARG A 128 7.54 -2.94 6.54
N GLY A 129 6.93 -3.79 7.36
CA GLY A 129 5.78 -3.45 8.19
C GLY A 129 6.08 -2.34 9.21
N GLU A 130 7.22 -2.37 9.89
CA GLU A 130 7.62 -1.29 10.83
C GLU A 130 7.87 0.03 10.10
N ASN A 131 8.54 -0.01 8.94
CA ASN A 131 8.79 1.18 8.13
C ASN A 131 7.47 1.79 7.64
N LEU A 132 6.59 0.98 7.07
CA LEU A 132 5.28 1.42 6.59
C LEU A 132 4.45 2.00 7.74
N PHE A 133 4.39 1.33 8.89
CA PHE A 133 3.67 1.82 10.06
C PHE A 133 4.22 3.16 10.57
N SER A 134 5.55 3.31 10.60
CA SER A 134 6.21 4.56 11.01
C SER A 134 5.86 5.72 10.07
N ILE A 135 5.85 5.45 8.75
CA ILE A 135 5.44 6.43 7.74
C ILE A 135 3.99 6.83 7.95
N ILE A 136 3.06 5.87 8.04
CA ILE A 136 1.63 6.14 8.25
C ILE A 136 1.43 6.99 9.51
N LYS A 137 2.03 6.59 10.63
CA LYS A 137 1.92 7.31 11.90
C LYS A 137 2.42 8.75 11.80
N THR A 138 3.52 8.96 11.07
CA THR A 138 4.10 10.30 10.84
C THR A 138 3.18 11.13 9.96
N PHE A 139 2.70 10.58 8.86
CA PHE A 139 1.81 11.24 7.90
C PHE A 139 0.48 11.64 8.55
N THR A 140 -0.14 10.74 9.32
CA THR A 140 -1.42 11.02 9.97
C THR A 140 -1.33 12.06 11.08
N ASN A 141 -0.17 12.14 11.75
CA ASN A 141 0.05 13.06 12.88
C ASN A 141 0.71 14.39 12.47
N SER A 142 1.22 14.51 11.24
CA SER A 142 1.85 15.75 10.75
C SER A 142 0.86 16.89 10.68
N SER A 143 1.18 18.09 11.15
CA SER A 143 0.31 19.26 10.94
C SER A 143 0.32 19.77 9.50
N LYS A 144 1.31 19.38 8.69
CA LYS A 144 1.50 19.80 7.29
C LYS A 144 1.37 18.60 6.36
N LEU A 145 0.35 18.66 5.51
CA LEU A 145 0.21 17.90 4.26
C LEU A 145 -0.11 18.92 3.17
#